data_AF-A0A0F9BYZ4-F1
#
_entry.id   AF-A0A0F9BYZ4-F1
#
_cell.length_a   1.000
_cell.length_b   1.000
_cell.length_c   1.000
_cell.angle_alpha   90.00
_cell.angle_beta   90.00
_cell.angle_gamma   90.00
#
_symmetry.space_group_name_H-M   'P 1'
#
loop_
_entity.id
_entity.type
_entity.pdbx_description
1 polymer ?
#
loop_
_entity_poly.entity_id
_entity_poly.type
_entity_poly.pdbx_seq_one_letter_code
_entity_poly.pdbx_strand_id
1 'polypeptide(L)'
;MAVDPRNQKADALLKSLQQHQGGQLKIFIGAAPGVGKTCAMLNAAREYMQQGASVKIGLIETHGRAETQRLLEGFDILPRREISYHDQQLSEFDLDAALAAKPQLILVDEL
;
A
#
# COMPACT_ATOMS: atom_id res chain seq x y z
N MET A 1 -33.29 26.37 21.96
CA MET A 1 -33.86 25.29 21.12
C MET A 1 -33.15 23.99 21.47
N ALA A 2 -33.85 23.01 22.02
CA ALA A 2 -33.27 21.69 22.29
C ALA A 2 -33.01 20.98 20.97
N VAL A 3 -31.77 20.55 20.75
CA VAL A 3 -31.37 19.82 19.54
C VAL A 3 -32.06 18.45 19.52
N ASP A 4 -32.71 18.08 18.41
CA ASP A 4 -33.41 16.79 18.28
C ASP A 4 -32.40 15.63 18.45
N PRO A 5 -32.62 14.71 19.41
CA PRO A 5 -31.73 13.57 19.65
C PRO A 5 -31.54 12.65 18.42
N ARG A 6 -32.46 12.66 17.45
CA ARG A 6 -32.29 11.95 16.17
C ARG A 6 -31.23 12.62 15.28
N ASN A 7 -31.16 13.95 15.27
CA ASN A 7 -30.10 14.66 14.55
C ASN A 7 -28.73 14.41 15.17
N GLN A 8 -28.61 14.40 16.50
CA GLN A 8 -27.34 14.06 17.15
C GLN A 8 -26.83 12.66 16.79
N LYS A 9 -27.73 11.68 16.69
CA LYS A 9 -27.38 10.30 16.30
C LYS A 9 -26.98 10.21 14.83
N ALA A 10 -27.67 10.95 13.95
CA ALA A 10 -27.34 11.04 12.54
C ALA A 10 -25.96 11.71 12.33
N ASP A 11 -25.70 12.81 13.01
CA ASP A 11 -24.42 13.53 12.96
C ASP A 11 -23.27 12.67 13.50
N ALA A 12 -23.49 11.94 14.59
CA ALA A 12 -22.50 11.01 15.16
C ALA A 12 -22.16 9.86 14.19
N LEU A 13 -23.17 9.29 13.51
CA LEU A 13 -22.98 8.25 12.51
C LEU A 13 -22.26 8.79 11.26
N LEU A 14 -22.62 9.99 10.81
CA LEU A 14 -21.94 10.64 9.68
C LEU A 14 -20.47 10.91 10.01
N LYS A 15 -20.18 11.35 11.23
CA LYS A 15 -18.82 11.60 11.72
C LYS A 15 -18.00 10.32 11.85
N SER A 16 -18.60 9.20 12.28
CA SER A 16 -17.91 7.91 12.31
C SER A 16 -17.61 7.35 10.92
N LEU A 17 -18.53 7.57 9.96
CA LEU A 17 -18.28 7.21 8.55
C LEU A 17 -17.18 8.09 7.93
N GLN A 18 -17.14 9.37 8.27
CA GLN A 18 -16.07 10.30 7.86
C GLN A 18 -14.71 9.94 8.48
N GLN A 19 -14.67 9.44 9.72
CA GLN A 19 -13.43 8.94 10.34
C GLN A 19 -12.86 7.70 9.64
N HIS A 20 -13.66 7.01 8.82
CA HIS A 20 -13.23 5.88 8.00
C HIS A 20 -13.00 6.26 6.52
N GLN A 21 -12.97 7.55 6.17
CA GLN A 21 -12.67 8.02 4.80
C GLN A 21 -11.16 8.06 4.47
N GLY A 22 -10.29 7.64 5.40
CA GLY A 22 -8.85 7.55 5.16
C GLY A 22 -8.43 6.27 4.41
N GLY A 23 -7.24 6.29 3.82
CA GLY A 23 -6.60 5.07 3.34
C GLY A 23 -6.40 4.07 4.48
N GLN A 24 -6.50 2.77 4.17
CA GLN A 24 -6.27 1.70 5.15
C GLN A 24 -4.84 1.16 5.00
N LEU A 25 -4.16 0.93 6.12
CA LEU A 25 -2.85 0.28 6.15
C LEU A 25 -2.99 -1.15 6.65
N LYS A 26 -2.64 -2.13 5.81
CA LYS A 26 -2.52 -3.54 6.20
C LYS A 26 -1.03 -3.89 6.34
N ILE A 27 -0.63 -4.30 7.53
CA ILE A 27 0.77 -4.64 7.84
C ILE A 27 0.92 -6.16 7.90
N PHE A 28 1.91 -6.70 7.18
CA PHE A 28 2.30 -8.11 7.26
C PHE A 28 3.50 -8.24 8.20
N ILE A 29 3.30 -8.77 9.41
CA ILE A 29 4.33 -8.89 10.44
C ILE A 29 4.86 -10.32 10.49
N GLY A 30 6.15 -10.49 10.80
CA GLY A 30 6.78 -11.80 10.88
C GLY A 30 7.98 -11.80 11.82
N ALA A 31 8.18 -12.92 12.52
CA ALA A 31 9.12 -13.03 13.64
C ALA A 31 10.61 -12.98 13.25
N ALA A 32 10.94 -13.18 11.97
CA ALA A 32 12.31 -13.20 11.48
C ALA A 32 12.40 -12.79 9.98
N PRO A 33 13.60 -12.49 9.47
CA PRO A 33 13.85 -12.38 8.04
C PRO A 33 13.52 -13.69 7.31
N GLY A 34 12.90 -13.59 6.14
CA GLY A 34 12.61 -14.74 5.28
C GLY A 34 11.40 -15.60 5.65
N VAL A 35 10.63 -15.23 6.68
CA VAL A 35 9.36 -15.91 7.04
C VAL A 35 8.22 -15.71 6.04
N GLY A 36 8.48 -15.06 4.90
CA GLY A 36 7.52 -14.96 3.78
C GLY A 36 6.58 -13.74 3.81
N LYS A 37 6.89 -12.68 4.56
CA LYS A 37 6.07 -11.45 4.63
C LYS A 37 5.74 -10.88 3.25
N THR A 38 6.76 -10.67 2.43
CA THR A 38 6.64 -10.15 1.06
C THR A 38 5.79 -11.06 0.18
N CYS A 39 5.99 -12.38 0.26
CA CYS A 39 5.20 -13.34 -0.50
C CYS A 39 3.72 -13.31 -0.08
N ALA A 40 3.44 -13.23 1.22
CA ALA A 40 2.08 -13.11 1.74
C ALA A 40 1.41 -11.81 1.30
N MET A 41 2.14 -10.68 1.31
CA MET A 41 1.68 -9.40 0.79
C MET A 41 1.32 -9.48 -0.70
N LEU A 42 2.22 -10.04 -1.53
CA LEU A 42 2.00 -10.20 -2.98
C LEU A 42 0.81 -11.11 -3.29
N ASN A 43 0.66 -12.22 -2.56
CA ASN A 43 -0.48 -13.11 -2.75
C ASN A 43 -1.81 -12.44 -2.40
N ALA A 44 -1.88 -11.72 -1.27
CA ALA A 44 -3.07 -10.95 -0.92
C ALA A 44 -3.38 -9.88 -1.99
N ALA A 45 -2.37 -9.21 -2.53
CA ALA A 45 -2.54 -8.22 -3.58
C ALA A 45 -3.10 -8.80 -4.89
N ARG A 46 -2.74 -10.06 -5.24
CA ARG A 46 -3.32 -10.75 -6.40
C ARG A 46 -4.82 -10.99 -6.24
N GLU A 47 -5.31 -11.27 -5.03
CA GLU A 47 -6.74 -11.40 -4.77
C GLU A 47 -7.48 -10.09 -5.08
N TYR A 48 -6.91 -8.94 -4.72
CA TYR A 48 -7.47 -7.63 -5.09
C TYR A 48 -7.45 -7.39 -6.61
N MET A 49 -6.38 -7.77 -7.30
CA MET A 49 -6.32 -7.68 -8.76
C MET A 49 -7.40 -8.54 -9.44
N GLN A 50 -7.63 -9.76 -8.95
CA GLN A 50 -8.67 -10.65 -9.46
C GLN A 50 -10.08 -10.09 -9.25
N GLN A 51 -10.27 -9.25 -8.23
CA GLN A 51 -11.51 -8.52 -7.97
C GLN A 51 -11.62 -7.23 -8.80
N GLY A 52 -10.65 -6.93 -9.67
CA GLY A 52 -10.63 -5.77 -10.55
C GLY A 52 -10.06 -4.51 -9.93
N ALA A 53 -9.42 -4.59 -8.76
CA ALA A 53 -8.80 -3.43 -8.14
C ALA A 53 -7.53 -2.99 -8.90
N SER A 54 -7.31 -1.68 -8.99
CA SER A 54 -6.06 -1.14 -9.50
C SER A 54 -4.96 -1.27 -8.44
N VAL A 55 -4.07 -2.23 -8.64
CA VAL A 55 -2.94 -2.52 -7.73
C VAL A 55 -1.63 -2.09 -8.37
N LYS A 56 -0.80 -1.38 -7.60
CA LYS A 56 0.51 -0.91 -8.05
C LYS A 56 1.58 -1.26 -7.02
N ILE A 57 2.76 -1.64 -7.49
CA ILE A 57 3.93 -1.84 -6.63
C ILE A 57 4.67 -0.51 -6.54
N GLY A 58 4.79 0.02 -5.33
CA GLY A 58 5.61 1.19 -5.05
C GLY A 58 7.06 0.80 -4.80
N LEU A 59 7.27 -0.08 -3.82
CA LEU A 59 8.60 -0.54 -3.44
C LEU A 59 8.51 -1.97 -2.92
N ILE A 60 9.33 -2.87 -3.48
CA ILE A 60 9.55 -4.22 -2.94
C ILE A 60 11.04 -4.53 -3.02
N GLU A 61 11.57 -5.03 -1.92
CA GLU A 61 12.93 -5.57 -1.85
C GLU A 61 12.89 -7.09 -1.96
N THR A 62 13.46 -7.61 -3.06
CA THR A 62 13.49 -9.07 -3.30
C THR A 62 14.68 -9.76 -2.63
N HIS A 63 15.70 -8.99 -2.22
CA HIS A 63 16.99 -9.48 -1.70
C HIS A 63 17.57 -10.67 -2.48
N GLY A 64 17.43 -10.66 -3.82
CA GLY A 64 17.95 -11.72 -4.70
C GLY A 64 17.15 -13.03 -4.69
N ARG A 65 15.95 -13.07 -4.10
CA ARG A 65 15.10 -14.27 -4.07
C ARG A 65 14.33 -14.42 -5.39
N ALA A 66 14.74 -15.40 -6.20
CA ALA A 66 14.11 -15.69 -7.48
C ALA A 66 12.61 -16.02 -7.38
N GLU A 67 12.18 -16.66 -6.29
CA GLU A 67 10.75 -16.95 -6.06
C GLU A 67 9.92 -15.68 -5.92
N THR A 68 10.41 -14.70 -5.16
CA THR A 68 9.74 -13.40 -5.01
C THR A 68 9.72 -12.63 -6.33
N GLN A 69 10.78 -12.70 -7.14
CA GLN A 69 10.80 -12.08 -8.47
C GLN A 69 9.69 -12.61 -9.39
N ARG A 70 9.46 -13.93 -9.39
CA ARG A 70 8.34 -14.51 -10.17
C ARG A 70 6.98 -14.03 -9.66
N LEU A 71 6.84 -13.84 -8.35
CA LEU A 71 5.59 -13.31 -7.78
C LEU A 71 5.31 -11.86 -8.22
N LEU A 72 6.31 -11.10 -8.68
CA LEU A 72 6.14 -9.75 -9.23
C LEU A 72 5.60 -9.75 -10.66
N GLU A 73 5.67 -10.88 -11.38
CA GLU A 73 5.22 -10.95 -12.76
C GLU A 73 3.72 -10.62 -12.89
N GLY A 74 3.40 -9.69 -13.78
CA GLY A 74 2.03 -9.22 -14.04
C GLY A 74 1.57 -8.07 -13.13
N PHE A 75 2.37 -7.64 -12.16
CA PHE A 75 2.10 -6.39 -11.43
C PHE A 75 2.55 -5.16 -12.23
N ASP A 76 1.81 -4.06 -12.08
CA ASP A 76 2.26 -2.74 -12.52
C ASP A 76 3.19 -2.15 -11.46
N ILE A 77 4.45 -1.92 -11.83
CA ILE A 77 5.53 -1.49 -10.91
C ILE A 77 5.89 -0.04 -11.22
N LEU A 78 5.94 0.81 -10.19
CA LEU A 78 6.45 2.16 -10.33
C LEU A 78 7.97 2.15 -10.56
N PRO A 79 8.48 2.94 -11.51
CA PRO A 79 9.90 3.24 -11.59
C PRO A 79 10.37 3.84 -10.26
N ARG A 80 11.57 3.45 -9.82
CA ARG A 80 12.21 4.08 -8.67
C ARG A 80 12.72 5.48 -9.05
N ARG A 81 12.71 6.37 -8.07
CA ARG A 81 13.28 7.71 -8.20
C ARG A 81 14.75 7.67 -7.81
N GLU A 82 15.62 8.05 -8.73
CA GLU A 82 17.04 8.23 -8.44
C GLU A 82 17.27 9.58 -7.77
N ILE A 83 17.95 9.59 -6.63
CA ILE A 83 18.35 10.80 -5.91
C ILE A 83 19.85 10.76 -5.60
N SER A 84 20.50 11.91 -5.71
CA SER A 84 21.91 12.06 -5.33
C SER A 84 22.01 12.57 -3.90
N TYR A 85 22.66 11.79 -3.03
CA TYR A 85 22.84 12.12 -1.61
C TYR A 85 24.28 11.78 -1.18
N HIS A 86 25.04 12.78 -0.72
CA HIS A 86 26.44 12.64 -0.28
C HIS A 86 27.30 11.72 -1.16
N ASP A 87 27.46 12.10 -2.44
CA ASP A 87 28.24 11.37 -3.45
C ASP A 87 27.72 9.95 -3.80
N GLN A 88 26.54 9.57 -3.32
CA GLN A 88 25.88 8.31 -3.66
C GLN A 88 24.60 8.55 -4.47
N GLN A 89 24.31 7.63 -5.40
CA GLN A 89 22.99 7.54 -6.04
C GLN A 89 22.15 6.55 -5.24
N LEU A 90 20.98 6.99 -4.79
CA LEU A 90 19.99 6.18 -4.09
C LEU A 90 18.76 6.01 -4.98
N SER A 91 18.18 4.82 -4.95
CA SER A 91 17.00 4.47 -5.72
C SER A 91 15.82 4.28 -4.77
N GLU A 92 14.94 5.27 -4.69
CA GLU A 92 13.88 5.37 -3.69
C GLU A 92 12.48 5.21 -4.28
N PHE A 93 11.50 5.06 -3.40
CA PHE A 93 10.08 5.05 -3.77
C PHE A 93 9.64 6.43 -4.29
N ASP A 94 9.11 6.46 -5.52
CA ASP A 94 8.54 7.67 -6.10
C ASP A 94 7.12 7.94 -5.57
N LEU A 95 7.04 8.64 -4.44
CA LEU A 95 5.78 9.03 -3.81
C LEU A 95 4.92 9.92 -4.72
N ASP A 96 5.54 10.83 -5.46
CA ASP A 96 4.82 11.77 -6.33
C ASP A 96 4.15 11.00 -7.49
N ALA A 97 4.86 10.06 -8.11
CA ALA A 97 4.31 9.19 -9.14
C ALA A 97 3.20 8.27 -8.58
N ALA A 98 3.36 7.75 -7.35
CA ALA A 98 2.34 6.96 -6.69
C ALA A 98 1.04 7.74 -6.45
N LEU A 99 1.15 8.97 -5.94
CA LEU A 99 0.01 9.85 -5.71
C LEU A 99 -0.67 10.25 -7.02
N ALA A 100 0.10 10.52 -8.07
CA ALA A 100 -0.42 10.85 -9.40
C ALA A 100 -1.18 9.67 -10.02
N ALA A 101 -0.69 8.43 -9.83
CA ALA A 101 -1.32 7.22 -10.34
C ALA A 101 -2.64 6.85 -9.65
N LYS A 102 -2.88 7.35 -8.43
CA LYS A 102 -4.10 7.11 -7.63
C LYS A 102 -4.55 5.64 -7.61
N PRO A 103 -3.66 4.68 -7.30
CA PRO A 103 -4.06 3.27 -7.23
C PRO A 103 -5.05 3.05 -6.09
N GLN A 104 -5.93 2.05 -6.25
CA GLN A 104 -6.80 1.61 -5.15
C GLN A 104 -5.99 0.87 -4.06
N LEU A 105 -4.89 0.22 -4.44
CA LEU A 105 -3.95 -0.44 -3.54
C LEU A 105 -2.51 -0.22 -4.00
N ILE A 106 -1.65 0.20 -3.08
CA ILE A 106 -0.20 0.28 -3.31
C ILE A 106 0.55 -0.65 -2.36
N LEU A 107 1.52 -1.39 -2.88
CA LEU A 107 2.37 -2.27 -2.09
C LEU A 107 3.72 -1.60 -1.78
N VAL A 108 4.09 -1.62 -0.51
CA VAL A 108 5.36 -1.08 -0.01
C VAL A 108 5.92 -2.09 0.99
N ASP A 109 7.13 -2.57 0.74
CA ASP A 109 7.91 -3.39 1.66
C ASP A 109 8.97 -2.54 2.39
N GLU A 110 9.54 -3.09 3.46
CA GLU A 110 10.54 -2.42 4.33
C GLU A 110 10.07 -1.10 4.95
N LEU A 111 8.94 -1.16 5.66
CA LEU A 111 8.48 -0.11 6.58
C LEU A 111 9.37 0.03 7.82
#